data_AF-A0A9E0TCK6-F1
#
_entry.id   AF-A0A9E0TCK6-F1
#
_cell.length_a   1.000
_cell.length_b   1.000
_cell.length_c   1.000
_cell.angle_alpha   90.00
_cell.angle_beta   90.00
_cell.angle_gamma   90.00
#
_symmetry.space_group_name_H-M   'P 1'
#
loop_
_entity.id
_entity.type
_entity.pdbx_description
1 polymer ?
#
loop_
_entity_poly.entity_id
_entity_poly.type
_entity_poly.pdbx_seq_one_letter_code
_entity_poly.pdbx_strand_id
1 'polypeptide(L)'
;MELTPILTVAAKEFRDRMRNRWVLAVALVFTVFSLVIAYFGGAQQGQVGFRSIEFTIASLVSLVIYLIPLIALLLGFDAIVGERERGSLDLLLALPITRLELLLGKYLGLALALTLSTLAGFGLVA
;
A
#
# COMPACT_ATOMS: atom_id res chain seq x y z
N MET A 1 27.23 -7.67 3.84
CA MET A 1 25.76 -7.52 3.87
C MET A 1 25.22 -8.54 2.90
N GLU A 2 24.70 -9.64 3.42
CA GLU A 2 24.18 -10.74 2.58
C GLU A 2 22.77 -10.32 2.11
N LEU A 3 22.52 -10.23 0.80
CA LEU A 3 21.23 -9.75 0.26
C LEU A 3 20.09 -10.78 0.41
N THR A 4 20.44 -12.04 0.57
CA THR A 4 19.54 -13.21 0.66
C THR A 4 18.56 -13.14 1.84
N PRO A 5 18.98 -12.84 3.08
CA PRO A 5 18.06 -12.65 4.20
C PRO A 5 17.06 -11.50 3.98
N ILE A 6 17.50 -10.38 3.40
CA ILE A 6 16.63 -9.23 3.09
C ILE A 6 15.52 -9.64 2.12
N LEU A 7 15.87 -10.32 1.03
CA LEU A 7 14.93 -10.81 0.02
C LEU A 7 13.95 -11.84 0.59
N THR A 8 14.41 -12.71 1.48
CA THR A 8 13.57 -13.75 2.09
C THR A 8 12.52 -13.12 3.01
N VAL A 9 12.91 -12.13 3.81
CA VAL A 9 12.00 -11.36 4.67
C VAL A 9 11.01 -10.56 3.82
N ALA A 10 11.49 -9.90 2.75
CA ALA A 10 10.63 -9.15 1.84
C ALA A 10 9.58 -10.03 1.15
N ALA A 11 9.98 -11.22 0.68
CA ALA A 11 9.08 -12.18 0.04
C ALA A 11 8.05 -12.77 1.02
N LYS A 12 8.46 -13.05 2.27
CA LYS A 12 7.55 -13.46 3.33
C LYS A 12 6.50 -12.37 3.57
N GLU A 13 6.93 -11.13 3.76
CA GLU A 13 6.00 -10.04 4.04
C GLU A 13 5.08 -9.73 2.87
N PHE A 14 5.61 -9.71 1.66
CA PHE A 14 4.79 -9.54 0.46
C PHE A 14 3.67 -10.61 0.39
N ARG A 15 4.00 -11.86 0.69
CA ARG A 15 3.04 -12.96 0.68
C ARG A 15 2.02 -12.86 1.83
N ASP A 16 2.45 -12.48 3.03
CA ASP A 16 1.54 -12.28 4.16
C ASP A 16 0.59 -11.11 3.89
N ARG A 17 1.07 -10.01 3.32
CA ARG A 17 0.24 -8.86 2.91
C ARG A 17 -0.75 -9.24 1.82
N MET A 18 -0.30 -9.91 0.76
CA MET A 18 -1.15 -10.31 -0.36
C MET A 18 -2.27 -11.27 0.08
N ARG A 19 -1.99 -12.12 1.07
CA ARG A 19 -2.96 -13.11 1.58
C ARG A 19 -3.88 -12.55 2.66
N ASN A 20 -3.58 -11.37 3.20
CA ASN A 20 -4.37 -10.75 4.25
C ASN A 20 -5.38 -9.74 3.67
N ARG A 21 -6.55 -9.62 4.31
CA ARG A 21 -7.69 -8.79 3.84
C ARG A 21 -7.38 -7.29 3.74
N TRP A 22 -6.22 -6.86 4.21
CA TRP A 22 -5.75 -5.49 4.13
C TRP A 22 -5.51 -5.00 2.70
N VAL A 23 -4.98 -5.84 1.79
CA VAL A 23 -4.83 -5.46 0.37
C VAL A 23 -6.19 -5.23 -0.28
N LEU A 24 -7.18 -6.07 0.06
CA LEU A 24 -8.58 -5.87 -0.35
C LEU A 24 -9.17 -4.58 0.22
N ALA A 25 -8.90 -4.24 1.48
CA ALA A 25 -9.37 -2.99 2.09
C ALA A 25 -8.80 -1.77 1.37
N VAL A 26 -7.49 -1.77 1.08
CA VAL A 26 -6.82 -0.69 0.33
C VAL A 26 -7.40 -0.56 -1.08
N ALA A 27 -7.52 -1.68 -1.80
CA ALA A 27 -8.11 -1.70 -3.14
C ALA A 27 -9.56 -1.17 -3.12
N LEU A 28 -10.38 -1.63 -2.17
CA LEU A 28 -11.78 -1.24 -2.04
C LEU A 28 -11.93 0.26 -1.73
N VAL A 29 -11.14 0.79 -0.80
CA VAL A 29 -11.12 2.23 -0.52
C VAL A 29 -10.75 3.00 -1.80
N PHE A 30 -9.72 2.56 -2.51
CA PHE A 30 -9.29 3.22 -3.74
C PHE A 30 -10.37 3.19 -4.83
N THR A 31 -11.01 2.04 -5.05
CA THR A 31 -12.11 1.89 -6.01
C THR A 31 -13.30 2.78 -5.65
N VAL A 32 -13.70 2.81 -4.37
CA VAL A 32 -14.82 3.65 -3.90
C VAL A 32 -14.51 5.12 -4.08
N PHE A 33 -13.34 5.59 -3.65
CA PHE A 33 -12.97 7.00 -3.81
C PHE A 33 -12.81 7.39 -5.29
N SER A 34 -12.23 6.51 -6.11
CA SER A 34 -12.12 6.73 -7.56
C SER A 34 -13.50 6.85 -8.22
N LEU A 35 -14.45 6.00 -7.85
CA LEU A 35 -15.85 6.07 -8.32
C LEU A 35 -16.54 7.36 -7.88
N VAL A 36 -16.39 7.74 -6.61
CA VAL A 36 -16.96 8.99 -6.07
C VAL A 36 -16.40 10.20 -6.82
N ILE A 37 -15.08 10.25 -7.05
CA ILE A 37 -14.44 11.33 -7.79
C ILE A 37 -14.87 11.33 -9.26
N ALA A 38 -14.92 10.17 -9.92
CA ALA A 38 -15.35 10.08 -11.31
C ALA A 38 -16.82 10.52 -11.50
N TYR A 39 -17.70 10.21 -10.53
CA TYR A 39 -19.12 10.55 -10.60
C TYR A 39 -19.42 12.00 -10.13
N PHE A 40 -18.83 12.45 -9.03
CA PHE A 40 -19.11 13.76 -8.43
C PHE A 40 -18.09 14.85 -8.81
N GLY A 41 -16.93 14.50 -9.40
CA GLY A 41 -15.87 15.45 -9.73
C GLY A 41 -16.28 16.50 -10.77
N GLY A 42 -17.17 16.15 -11.70
CA GLY A 42 -17.74 17.10 -12.66
C GLY A 42 -18.91 17.94 -12.13
N ALA A 43 -19.50 17.57 -10.99
CA ALA A 43 -20.70 18.22 -10.45
C ALA A 43 -20.43 19.66 -10.00
N GLN A 44 -19.19 19.99 -9.60
CA GLN A 44 -18.79 21.33 -9.19
C GLN A 44 -18.74 22.34 -10.34
N GLN A 45 -18.59 21.90 -11.60
CA GLN A 45 -18.49 22.79 -12.77
C GLN A 45 -19.78 22.87 -13.61
N GLY A 46 -20.88 22.24 -13.19
CA GLY A 46 -22.15 22.28 -13.91
C GLY A 46 -22.16 21.52 -15.25
N GLN A 47 -21.12 20.73 -15.54
CA GLN A 47 -21.03 19.85 -16.70
C GLN A 47 -20.91 18.41 -16.25
N VAL A 48 -22.03 17.68 -16.31
CA VAL A 48 -22.08 16.25 -16.04
C VAL A 48 -21.78 15.52 -17.34
N GLY A 49 -20.56 15.00 -17.50
CA GLY A 49 -20.15 14.21 -18.67
C GLY A 49 -18.68 13.77 -18.63
N PHE A 50 -18.34 12.74 -19.41
CA PHE A 50 -17.02 12.09 -19.50
C PHE A 50 -15.87 12.96 -20.07
N ARG A 51 -16.00 14.30 -20.08
CA ARG A 51 -15.04 15.22 -20.74
C ARG A 51 -14.06 15.90 -19.79
N SER A 52 -14.10 15.62 -18.49
CA SER A 52 -13.19 16.18 -17.47
C SER A 52 -12.08 15.21 -17.05
N ILE A 53 -11.35 14.65 -18.01
CA ILE A 53 -10.20 13.76 -17.74
C ILE A 53 -9.16 14.48 -16.87
N GLU A 54 -8.88 15.76 -17.16
CA GLU A 54 -7.94 16.57 -16.38
C GLU A 54 -8.36 16.72 -14.91
N PHE A 55 -9.64 16.97 -14.65
CA PHE A 55 -10.15 17.13 -13.28
C PHE A 55 -10.17 15.81 -12.50
N THR A 56 -10.49 14.71 -13.22
CA THR A 56 -10.46 13.35 -12.65
C THR A 56 -9.03 12.97 -12.28
N ILE A 57 -8.06 13.23 -13.17
CA ILE A 57 -6.63 13.00 -12.90
C ILE A 57 -6.16 13.86 -11.73
N ALA A 58 -6.47 15.16 -11.70
CA ALA A 58 -6.06 16.05 -10.61
C ALA A 58 -6.61 15.60 -9.25
N SER A 59 -7.87 15.17 -9.21
CA SER A 59 -8.52 14.68 -8.00
C SER A 59 -7.98 13.32 -7.55
N LEU A 60 -7.71 12.41 -8.50
CA LEU A 60 -7.05 11.12 -8.22
C LEU A 60 -5.63 11.33 -7.68
N VAL A 61 -4.86 12.26 -8.26
CA VAL A 61 -3.52 12.62 -7.78
C VAL A 61 -3.59 13.18 -6.35
N SER A 62 -4.53 14.07 -6.07
CA SER A 62 -4.72 14.60 -4.71
C SER A 62 -5.06 13.48 -3.71
N LEU A 63 -5.97 12.57 -4.08
CA LEU A 63 -6.31 11.41 -3.26
C LEU A 63 -5.09 10.53 -2.98
N VAL A 64 -4.29 10.20 -4.02
CA VAL A 64 -3.06 9.40 -3.89
C VAL A 64 -2.11 10.02 -2.87
N ILE A 65 -1.89 11.32 -2.99
CA ILE A 65 -0.94 12.06 -2.16
C ILE A 65 -1.32 12.00 -0.68
N TYR A 66 -2.61 11.98 -0.35
CA TYR A 66 -3.05 11.88 1.05
C TYR A 66 -3.21 10.44 1.54
N LEU A 67 -3.81 9.59 0.71
CA LEU A 67 -4.25 8.26 1.11
C LEU A 67 -3.10 7.25 1.16
N ILE A 68 -2.20 7.25 0.16
CA ILE A 68 -1.10 6.28 0.11
C ILE A 68 -0.16 6.42 1.32
N PRO A 69 0.30 7.63 1.70
CA PRO A 69 1.18 7.77 2.87
C PRO A 69 0.51 7.33 4.17
N LEU A 70 -0.78 7.62 4.34
CA LEU A 70 -1.54 7.20 5.52
C LEU A 70 -1.62 5.67 5.61
N ILE A 71 -1.95 5.00 4.50
CA ILE A 71 -1.99 3.55 4.43
C ILE A 71 -0.60 2.95 4.65
N ALA A 72 0.44 3.55 4.06
CA ALA A 72 1.82 3.12 4.25
C ALA A 72 2.25 3.18 5.72
N LEU A 73 1.87 4.24 6.43
CA LEU A 73 2.13 4.39 7.86
C LEU A 73 1.38 3.37 8.70
N LEU A 74 0.07 3.20 8.49
CA LEU A 74 -0.74 2.21 9.21
C LEU A 74 -0.20 0.81 9.02
N LEU A 75 0.05 0.43 7.77
CA LEU A 75 0.59 -0.87 7.43
C LEU A 75 2.03 -1.05 7.94
N GLY A 76 2.85 0.00 7.93
CA GLY A 76 4.21 -0.03 8.48
C GLY A 76 4.21 -0.25 9.98
N PHE A 77 3.32 0.45 10.69
CA PHE A 77 3.14 0.33 12.12
C PHE A 77 2.64 -1.06 12.53
N ASP A 78 1.58 -1.57 11.89
CA ASP A 78 1.04 -2.91 12.16
C ASP A 78 2.07 -4.00 11.91
N ALA A 79 2.93 -3.82 10.90
CA ALA A 79 4.03 -4.74 10.65
C ALA A 79 4.97 -4.79 11.87
N ILE A 80 5.36 -3.64 12.41
CA ILE A 80 6.35 -3.58 13.50
C ILE A 80 5.71 -4.01 14.82
N VAL A 81 4.53 -3.49 15.15
CA VAL A 81 3.86 -3.71 16.44
C VAL A 81 3.20 -5.09 16.50
N GLY A 82 2.55 -5.54 15.43
CA GLY A 82 1.92 -6.87 15.40
C GLY A 82 2.92 -8.00 15.56
N GLU A 83 4.15 -7.83 15.06
CA GLU A 83 5.22 -8.83 15.19
C GLU A 83 5.92 -8.76 16.56
N ARG A 84 5.82 -7.62 17.25
CA ARG A 84 6.24 -7.45 18.65
C ARG A 84 5.26 -8.11 19.61
N GLU A 85 3.96 -7.88 19.42
CA GLU A 85 2.91 -8.48 20.27
C GLU A 85 2.84 -10.00 20.14
N ARG A 86 3.18 -10.55 18.96
CA ARG A 86 3.24 -11.99 18.72
C ARG A 86 4.54 -12.64 19.22
N GLY A 87 5.50 -11.86 19.73
CA GLY A 87 6.80 -12.36 20.20
C GLY A 87 7.73 -12.88 19.10
N SER A 88 7.34 -12.78 17.82
CA SER A 88 8.15 -13.30 16.71
C SER A 88 9.33 -12.40 16.35
N LEU A 89 9.34 -11.13 16.78
CA LEU A 89 10.49 -10.25 16.64
C LEU A 89 11.72 -10.77 17.40
N ASP A 90 11.53 -11.30 18.61
CA ASP A 90 12.64 -11.85 19.40
C ASP A 90 13.20 -13.14 18.77
N LEU A 91 12.32 -13.96 18.16
CA LEU A 91 12.73 -15.14 17.39
C LEU A 91 13.52 -14.78 16.12
N LEU A 92 13.16 -13.69 15.43
CA LEU A 92 13.89 -13.21 14.26
C LEU A 92 15.25 -12.61 14.61
N LEU A 93 15.36 -11.94 15.77
CA LEU A 93 16.61 -11.41 16.29
C LEU A 93 17.54 -12.49 16.87
N ALA A 94 17.01 -13.68 17.16
CA ALA A 94 17.81 -14.85 17.51
C ALA A 94 18.49 -15.50 16.29
N LEU A 95 18.00 -15.24 15.07
CA LEU A 95 18.73 -15.57 13.85
C LEU A 95 19.88 -14.56 13.62
N PRO A 96 20.94 -14.93 12.89
CA PRO A 96 22.07 -14.05 12.57
C PRO A 96 21.68 -12.99 11.51
N ILE A 97 20.67 -12.18 11.80
CA ILE A 97 20.15 -11.12 10.93
C ILE A 97 20.31 -9.79 11.65
N THR A 98 20.82 -8.77 10.96
CA THR A 98 20.96 -7.45 11.55
C THR A 98 19.62 -6.71 11.58
N ARG A 99 19.44 -5.79 12.54
CA ARG A 99 18.23 -4.95 12.65
C ARG A 99 17.95 -4.16 11.36
N LEU A 100 19.00 -3.75 10.65
CA LEU A 100 18.92 -3.02 9.38
C LEU A 100 18.41 -3.91 8.23
N GLU A 101 18.90 -5.14 8.12
CA GLU A 101 18.44 -6.09 7.09
C GLU A 101 16.95 -6.42 7.25
N LEU A 102 16.48 -6.54 8.51
CA LEU A 102 15.08 -6.79 8.83
C LEU A 102 14.20 -5.57 8.48
N LEU A 103 14.66 -4.36 8.80
CA LEU A 103 13.99 -3.11 8.46
C LEU A 103 13.89 -2.91 6.94
N LEU A 104 14.98 -3.14 6.21
CA LEU A 104 15.04 -3.04 4.75
C LEU A 104 14.12 -4.07 4.08
N GLY A 105 14.12 -5.31 4.55
CA GLY A 105 13.24 -6.36 4.00
C GLY A 105 11.76 -6.02 4.18
N LYS A 106 11.39 -5.52 5.37
CA LYS A 106 10.02 -5.09 5.67
C LYS A 106 9.61 -3.87 4.85
N TYR A 107 10.49 -2.87 4.72
CA TYR A 107 10.26 -1.70 3.87
C TYR A 107 10.04 -2.08 2.40
N LEU A 108 10.91 -2.95 1.84
CA LEU A 108 10.80 -3.40 0.45
C LEU A 108 9.52 -4.21 0.21
N GLY A 109 9.15 -5.10 1.13
CA GLY A 109 7.89 -5.85 1.03
C GLY A 109 6.66 -4.94 1.03
N LEU A 110 6.65 -3.94 1.93
CA LEU A 110 5.62 -2.88 1.99
C LEU A 110 5.55 -2.07 0.70
N ALA A 111 6.69 -1.58 0.22
CA ALA A 111 6.79 -0.76 -0.98
C ALA A 111 6.29 -1.51 -2.22
N LEU A 112 6.70 -2.78 -2.40
CA LEU A 112 6.25 -3.61 -3.51
C LEU A 112 4.73 -3.88 -3.45
N ALA A 113 4.20 -4.19 -2.26
CA ALA A 113 2.77 -4.43 -2.09
C ALA A 113 1.94 -3.19 -2.43
N LEU A 114 2.33 -2.02 -1.92
CA LEU A 114 1.65 -0.75 -2.22
C LEU A 114 1.75 -0.38 -3.70
N THR A 115 2.92 -0.54 -4.30
CA THR A 115 3.13 -0.22 -5.72
C THR A 115 2.25 -1.10 -6.59
N LEU A 116 2.22 -2.42 -6.36
CA LEU A 116 1.38 -3.35 -7.11
C LEU A 116 -0.11 -3.10 -6.88
N SER A 117 -0.53 -2.82 -5.65
CA SER A 117 -1.92 -2.48 -5.35
C SER A 117 -2.36 -1.19 -6.04
N THR A 118 -1.49 -0.18 -6.08
CA THR A 118 -1.77 1.11 -6.73
C THR A 118 -1.84 0.95 -8.25
N LEU A 119 -0.90 0.21 -8.84
CA LEU A 119 -0.91 -0.11 -10.27
C LEU A 119 -2.16 -0.91 -10.67
N ALA A 120 -2.56 -1.90 -9.88
CA ALA A 120 -3.78 -2.66 -10.13
C ALA A 120 -5.03 -1.79 -10.00
N GLY A 121 -5.10 -0.92 -8.99
CA GLY A 121 -6.23 -0.01 -8.78
C GLY A 121 -6.40 0.99 -9.93
N PHE A 122 -5.31 1.59 -10.41
CA PHE A 122 -5.36 2.48 -11.58
C PHE A 122 -5.59 1.74 -12.89
N GLY A 123 -4.95 0.58 -13.09
CA GLY A 123 -5.10 -0.22 -14.30
C GLY A 123 -6.50 -0.82 -14.48
N LEU A 124 -7.26 -1.00 -13.41
CA LEU A 124 -8.68 -1.40 -13.46
C LEU A 124 -9.63 -0.24 -13.78
N VAL A 125 -9.20 1.00 -13.54
CA VAL A 125 -10.02 2.21 -13.73
C VAL A 125 -9.80 2.85 -15.11
N ALA A 126 -8.61 2.67 -15.69
CA ALA A 126 -8.26 3.11 -17.05
C ALA A 126 -8.96 2.27 -18.13
#